data_AF-A0A0H3ZMN8-F1
#
_entry.id   AF-A0A0H3ZMN8-F1
#
_cell.length_a   1.000
_cell.length_b   1.000
_cell.length_c   1.000
_cell.angle_alpha   90.00
_cell.angle_beta   90.00
_cell.angle_gamma   90.00
#
_symmetry.space_group_name_H-M   'P 1'
#
loop_
_entity.id
_entity.type
_entity.pdbx_description
1 polymer ?
#
loop_
_entity_poly.entity_id
_entity_poly.type
_entity_poly.pdbx_seq_one_letter_code
_entity_poly.pdbx_strand_id
1 'polypeptide(L)' 'MEQKTLQTETTRLLNEMDSESQAYKPPMGFGFVKPWLTKTVWLFKAFNQRLNALEKERG' A
#
# COMPACT_ATOMS: atom_id res chain seq x y z
N MET A 1 25.51 -1.20 7.15
CA MET A 1 24.16 -0.61 6.99
C MET A 1 23.44 -1.46 5.99
N GLU A 2 22.37 -2.17 6.39
CA GLU A 2 21.54 -2.90 5.43
C GLU A 2 21.01 -1.89 4.40
N GLN A 3 21.31 -2.13 3.12
CA GLN A 3 20.76 -1.37 2.02
C GLN A 3 19.25 -1.61 2.01
N LYS A 4 18.50 -0.69 2.62
CA LYS A 4 17.05 -0.70 2.50
C LYS A 4 16.72 -0.43 1.04
N THR A 5 16.33 -1.48 0.33
CA THR A 5 15.95 -1.39 -1.07
C THR A 5 14.70 -0.50 -1.19
N LEU A 6 14.53 0.18 -2.32
CA LEU A 6 13.32 0.97 -2.61
C LEU A 6 12.04 0.13 -2.45
N GLN A 7 12.12 -1.17 -2.77
CA GLN A 7 11.10 -2.19 -2.53
C GLN A 7 10.70 -2.32 -1.05
N THR A 8 11.69 -2.36 -0.16
CA THR A 8 11.47 -2.49 1.30
C THR A 8 10.77 -1.26 1.86
N GLU A 9 11.21 -0.06 1.50
CA GLU A 9 10.56 1.19 1.96
C GLU A 9 9.17 1.37 1.35
N THR A 10 8.98 1.02 0.07
CA THR A 10 7.65 1.05 -0.56
C THR A 10 6.69 0.08 0.12
N THR A 11 7.15 -1.13 0.46
CA THR A 11 6.35 -2.10 1.21
C THR A 11 5.98 -1.59 2.60
N ARG A 12 6.91 -0.92 3.29
CA ARG A 12 6.66 -0.31 4.59
C ARG A 12 5.57 0.76 4.51
N LEU A 13 5.71 1.71 3.59
CA LEU A 13 4.73 2.79 3.39
C LEU A 13 3.34 2.25 3.07
N LEU A 14 3.25 1.24 2.19
CA LEU A 14 1.96 0.64 1.84
C LEU A 14 1.29 -0.08 3.02
N ASN A 15 2.07 -0.64 3.95
CA ASN A 15 1.54 -1.25 5.16
C ASN A 15 1.08 -0.20 6.19
N GLU A 16 1.80 0.91 6.30
CA GLU A 16 1.39 2.07 7.12
C GLU A 16 0.06 2.64 6.58
N MET A 17 -0.03 2.89 5.27
CA MET A 17 -1.25 3.38 4.62
C MET A 17 -2.45 2.45 4.80
N ASP A 18 -2.24 1.13 4.77
CA ASP A 18 -3.31 0.15 4.97
C ASP A 18 -3.86 0.23 6.39
N SER A 19 -2.96 0.26 7.38
CA SER A 19 -3.31 0.40 8.80
C SER A 19 -4.08 1.71 9.06
N GLU A 20 -3.60 2.82 8.50
CA GLU A 20 -4.27 4.12 8.59
C GLU A 20 -5.64 4.12 7.91
N SER A 21 -5.76 3.50 6.74
CA SER A 21 -7.03 3.41 6.00
C SER A 21 -8.10 2.60 6.76
N GLN A 22 -7.68 1.55 7.47
CA GLN A 22 -8.57 0.74 8.30
C GLN A 22 -9.00 1.47 9.57
N ALA A 23 -8.09 2.22 10.19
CA ALA A 23 -8.36 3.05 11.36
C ALA A 23 -9.16 4.31 11.01
N TYR A 24 -9.16 4.74 9.75
CA TYR A 24 -9.88 5.93 9.30
C TYR A 24 -11.37 5.85 9.63
N LYS A 25 -11.86 6.92 10.26
CA LYS A 25 -13.28 7.13 10.58
C LYS A 25 -13.75 8.32 9.74
N PRO A 26 -14.51 8.08 8.66
CA PRO A 26 -15.00 9.16 7.82
C PRO A 26 -15.98 10.05 8.60
N PRO A 27 -16.05 11.36 8.28
CA PRO A 27 -17.10 12.23 8.76
C PRO A 27 -18.50 11.70 8.40
N MET A 28 -19.51 12.13 9.15
CA MET A 28 -20.90 11.75 8.89
C MET A 28 -21.30 12.15 7.46
N GLY A 29 -21.90 11.22 6.71
CA GLY A 29 -22.22 11.40 5.28
C GLY A 29 -21.12 10.98 4.29
N PHE A 30 -19.91 10.65 4.75
CA PHE A 30 -18.77 10.27 3.91
C PHE A 30 -18.34 8.80 4.06
N GLY A 31 -19.27 7.91 4.45
CA GLY A 31 -18.98 6.49 4.69
C GLY A 31 -18.36 5.75 3.49
N PHE A 32 -18.63 6.21 2.26
CA PHE A 32 -18.09 5.66 1.02
C PHE A 32 -16.57 5.84 0.86
N VAL A 33 -15.99 6.84 1.54
CA VAL A 33 -14.55 7.17 1.44
C VAL A 33 -13.69 6.05 2.03
N LYS A 34 -14.16 5.38 3.09
CA LYS A 34 -13.40 4.31 3.75
C LYS A 34 -13.20 3.08 2.84
N PRO A 35 -14.25 2.50 2.23
CA PRO A 35 -14.09 1.44 1.23
C PRO A 35 -13.23 1.87 0.03
N TRP A 36 -13.35 3.12 -0.43
CA TRP A 36 -12.56 3.64 -1.54
C TRP A 36 -11.06 3.74 -1.20
N LEU A 37 -10.72 4.27 -0.02
CA LEU A 37 -9.35 4.30 0.51
C LEU A 37 -8.76 2.90 0.62
N THR A 38 -9.50 1.98 1.25
CA THR A 38 -9.04 0.59 1.46
C THR A 38 -8.73 -0.10 0.12
N LYS A 39 -9.62 0.05 -0.88
CA LYS A 39 -9.42 -0.50 -2.23
C LYS A 39 -8.22 0.11 -2.95
N THR A 40 -8.04 1.42 -2.80
CA THR A 40 -6.92 2.14 -3.40
C THR A 40 -5.59 1.65 -2.84
N VAL A 41 -5.48 1.52 -1.52
CA VAL A 41 -4.26 0.99 -0.87
C VAL A 41 -3.99 -0.46 -1.29
N TRP A 42 -5.03 -1.29 -1.35
CA TRP A 42 -4.91 -2.67 -1.83
C TRP A 42 -4.36 -2.75 -3.27
N LEU A 43 -4.84 -1.89 -4.17
CA LEU A 43 -4.36 -1.83 -5.55
C LEU A 43 -2.87 -1.49 -5.62
N PHE A 44 -2.41 -0.50 -4.82
CA PHE A 44 -1.00 -0.15 -4.76
C PHE A 44 -0.13 -1.28 -4.19
N LYS A 45 -0.61 -2.03 -3.19
CA LYS A 45 0.05 -3.24 -2.69
C LYS A 45 0.22 -4.29 -3.79
N ALA A 46 -0.86 -4.60 -4.51
CA ALA A 46 -0.82 -5.57 -5.62
C ALA A 46 0.15 -5.13 -6.73
N PHE A 47 0.15 -3.84 -7.06
CA PHE A 47 1.05 -3.29 -8.06
C PHE A 47 2.53 -3.39 -7.64
N ASN A 48 2.85 -2.99 -6.40
CA ASN A 48 4.23 -3.10 -5.89
C ASN A 48 4.72 -4.55 -5.85
N GLN A 49 3.85 -5.49 -5.49
CA GLN A 49 4.17 -6.91 -5.53
C GLN A 49 4.51 -7.39 -6.95
N ARG A 50 3.75 -6.94 -7.96
CA ARG A 50 4.04 -7.30 -9.36
C ARG A 50 5.34 -6.67 -9.86
N LEU A 51 5.63 -5.43 -9.49
CA LEU A 51 6.90 -4.78 -9.82
C LEU A 51 8.09 -5.54 -9.22
N ASN A 52 8.00 -5.98 -7.97
CA ASN A 52 9.04 -6.79 -7.33
C ASN A 52 9.28 -8.13 -8.05
N ALA A 53 8.20 -8.79 -8.45
CA ALA A 53 8.31 -10.02 -9.23
C ALA A 53 9.03 -9.77 -10.57
N LEU A 54 8.68 -8.69 -11.28
CA LEU A 54 9.32 -8.33 -12.55
C LEU A 54 10.79 -7.93 -12.40
N GLU A 55 11.17 -7.25 -11.32
CA GLU A 55 12.58 -6.96 -11.02
C GLU A 55 13.38 -8.24 -10.80
N LYS A 56 12.82 -9.22 -10.08
CA LYS A 56 13.44 -10.53 -9.85
C LYS A 56 13.52 -11.40 -11.11
N GLU A 57 12.55 -11.28 -12.02
CA GLU A 57 12.56 -11.98 -13.32
C GLU A 57 13.63 -11.40 -14.29
N ARG A 58 14.07 -10.15 -14.08
CA ARG A 58 15.03 -9.45 -14.94
C ARG A 58 16.49 -9.48 -14.46
N GLY A 59 16.73 -9.79 -13.18
CA GLY A 59 18.07 -9.89 -12.58
C GLY A 59 18.58 -11.32 -12.56
#